data_AF-N1UWG9-F1
#
_entry.id   AF-N1UWG9-F1
#
_cell.length_a   1.000
_cell.length_b   1.000
_cell.length_c   1.000
_cell.angle_alpha   90.00
_cell.angle_beta   90.00
_cell.angle_gamma   90.00
#
_symmetry.space_group_name_H-M   'P 1'
#
loop_
_entity.id
_entity.type
_entity.pdbx_description
1 polymer ?
#
loop_
_entity_poly.entity_id
_entity_poly.type
_entity_poly.pdbx_seq_one_letter_code
_entity_poly.pdbx_strand_id
1 'polypeptide(L)'
;MNESVSDVFAALVEQFHLGQTAEEAGWLIGEGLFTDQVEGTALRSLKAPGTAYNDDVLGRDPQPATMDGYVDTRDDNGGVHLNSGIPNHAFYLLAVQLGGYAWERAGRIWYDAITGSHVHTDTDFAGFAAATASAAESRYGKESEELKAVTAAWTEVGVLE
;
A
#
# COMPACT_ATOMS: atom_id res chain seq x y z
N MET A 1 -9.15 3.34 0.86
CA MET A 1 -8.81 2.11 0.10
C MET A 1 -8.63 2.35 -1.39
N ASN A 2 -9.56 3.02 -2.09
CA ASN A 2 -9.49 3.20 -3.56
C ASN A 2 -8.13 3.76 -4.06
N GLU A 3 -7.65 4.86 -3.46
CA GLU A 3 -6.33 5.43 -3.79
C GLU A 3 -5.19 4.42 -3.64
N SER A 4 -5.15 3.71 -2.51
CA SER A 4 -4.10 2.72 -2.24
C SER A 4 -4.13 1.53 -3.21
N VAL A 5 -5.32 1.07 -3.61
CA VAL A 5 -5.43 0.01 -4.63
C VAL A 5 -4.84 0.48 -5.96
N SER A 6 -5.10 1.73 -6.34
CA SER A 6 -4.54 2.31 -7.56
C SER A 6 -3.01 2.42 -7.49
N ASP A 7 -2.48 2.89 -6.37
CA ASP A 7 -1.03 2.99 -6.11
C ASP A 7 -0.35 1.61 -6.14
N VAL A 8 -0.94 0.60 -5.49
CA VAL A 8 -0.42 -0.78 -5.50
C VAL A 8 -0.32 -1.32 -6.91
N PHE A 9 -1.39 -1.22 -7.71
CA PHE A 9 -1.36 -1.75 -9.07
C PHE A 9 -0.45 -0.94 -9.99
N ALA A 10 -0.30 0.38 -9.78
CA ALA A 10 0.69 1.18 -10.49
C ALA A 10 2.12 0.70 -10.21
N ALA A 11 2.47 0.51 -8.93
CA ALA A 11 3.77 -0.01 -8.52
C ALA A 11 4.04 -1.41 -9.10
N LEU A 12 3.05 -2.30 -9.08
CA LEU A 12 3.19 -3.65 -9.66
C LEU A 12 3.41 -3.62 -11.18
N VAL A 13 2.74 -2.71 -11.91
CA VAL A 13 2.93 -2.55 -13.36
C VAL A 13 4.34 -2.07 -13.67
N GLU A 14 4.85 -1.10 -12.92
CA GLU A 14 6.23 -0.62 -13.05
C GLU A 14 7.25 -1.72 -12.77
N GLN A 15 7.11 -2.39 -11.62
CA GLN A 15 8.01 -3.50 -11.24
C GLN A 15 7.99 -4.62 -12.28
N PHE A 16 6.82 -4.98 -12.80
CA PHE A 16 6.69 -5.97 -13.87
C PHE A 16 7.41 -5.53 -15.15
N HIS A 17 7.25 -4.26 -15.54
CA HIS A 17 7.90 -3.72 -16.73
C HIS A 17 9.43 -3.71 -16.61
N LEU A 18 9.94 -3.37 -15.42
CA LEU A 18 11.37 -3.29 -15.13
C LEU A 18 11.99 -4.63 -14.69
N GLY A 19 11.17 -5.66 -14.46
CA GLY A 19 11.63 -6.98 -14.01
C GLY A 19 12.20 -6.98 -12.58
N GLN A 20 11.69 -6.12 -11.69
CA GLN A 20 12.22 -5.91 -10.34
C GLN A 20 11.55 -6.82 -9.31
N THR A 21 12.33 -7.34 -8.37
CA THR A 21 11.77 -7.97 -7.15
C THR A 21 11.28 -6.91 -6.16
N ALA A 22 10.54 -7.36 -5.13
CA ALA A 22 10.04 -6.50 -4.06
C ALA A 22 11.17 -5.75 -3.33
N GLU A 23 12.36 -6.36 -3.22
CA GLU A 23 13.53 -5.76 -2.56
C GLU A 23 14.24 -4.72 -3.44
N GLU A 24 14.15 -4.87 -4.77
CA GLU A 24 14.81 -3.99 -5.74
C GLU A 24 13.97 -2.75 -6.10
N ALA A 25 12.65 -2.87 -5.99
CA ALA A 25 11.72 -1.83 -6.41
C ALA A 25 11.84 -0.53 -5.59
N GLY A 26 11.63 0.61 -6.26
CA GLY A 26 11.64 1.92 -5.62
C GLY A 26 10.45 2.17 -4.68
N TRP A 27 9.30 1.56 -4.97
CA TRP A 27 8.04 1.74 -4.23
C TRP A 27 7.57 3.20 -4.16
N LEU A 28 7.81 3.95 -5.23
CA LEU A 28 7.47 5.36 -5.37
C LEU A 28 6.35 5.51 -6.40
N ILE A 29 5.46 6.48 -6.19
CA ILE A 29 4.40 6.82 -7.15
C ILE A 29 4.71 8.18 -7.77
N GLY A 30 4.87 8.21 -9.09
CA GLY A 30 5.22 9.43 -9.82
C GLY A 30 6.71 9.80 -9.71
N GLU A 31 7.59 8.81 -9.57
CA GLU A 31 9.04 9.04 -9.66
C GLU A 31 9.38 9.68 -11.02
N GLY A 32 10.23 10.71 -11.00
CA GLY A 32 10.63 11.46 -12.19
C GLY A 32 9.58 12.43 -12.75
N LEU A 33 8.42 12.58 -12.11
CA LEU A 33 7.41 13.58 -12.50
C LEU A 33 7.86 15.01 -12.14
N PHE A 34 8.62 15.15 -11.06
CA PHE A 34 9.11 16.43 -10.58
C PHE A 34 10.26 16.95 -11.43
N THR A 35 10.32 18.27 -11.58
CA THR A 35 11.47 18.96 -12.17
C THR A 35 12.57 19.12 -11.14
N ASP A 36 13.79 19.45 -11.59
CA ASP A 36 14.95 19.74 -10.72
C ASP A 36 14.72 20.89 -9.71
N GLN A 37 13.62 21.63 -9.83
CA GLN A 37 13.23 22.70 -8.90
C GLN A 37 12.48 22.22 -7.67
N VAL A 38 12.01 20.96 -7.65
CA VAL A 38 11.21 20.43 -6.54
C VAL A 38 12.09 19.60 -5.63
N GLU A 39 12.04 19.87 -4.33
CA GLU A 39 12.72 19.12 -3.28
C GLU A 39 11.93 17.85 -2.92
N GLY A 40 11.91 16.89 -3.84
CA GLY A 40 11.21 15.62 -3.67
C GLY A 40 11.56 14.59 -4.73
N THR A 41 11.32 13.31 -4.41
CA THR A 41 11.64 12.19 -5.30
C THR A 41 10.41 11.73 -6.10
N ALA A 42 9.23 11.79 -5.48
CA ALA A 42 7.98 11.30 -6.03
C ALA A 42 6.77 11.95 -5.34
N LEU A 43 5.56 11.67 -5.83
CA LEU A 43 4.33 12.14 -5.18
C LEU A 43 4.05 11.41 -3.86
N ARG A 44 4.32 10.10 -3.81
CA ARG A 44 4.07 9.23 -2.65
C ARG A 44 5.11 8.13 -2.56
N SER A 45 5.27 7.56 -1.37
CA SER A 45 6.07 6.36 -1.13
C SER A 45 5.21 5.30 -0.45
N LEU A 46 5.14 4.10 -1.04
CA LEU A 46 4.52 2.94 -0.38
C LEU A 46 5.43 2.42 0.74
N LYS A 47 6.74 2.50 0.54
CA LYS A 47 7.75 2.03 1.51
C LYS A 47 7.85 2.91 2.75
N ALA A 48 7.73 4.23 2.59
CA ALA A 48 7.87 5.18 3.68
C ALA A 48 6.93 6.39 3.46
N PRO A 49 5.61 6.23 3.68
CA PRO A 49 4.66 7.34 3.57
C PRO A 49 5.08 8.54 4.44
N GLY A 50 4.92 9.77 3.93
CA GLY A 50 5.31 11.00 4.63
C GLY A 50 6.76 11.42 4.37
N THR A 51 7.44 10.80 3.40
CA THR A 51 8.86 11.04 3.07
C THR A 51 9.13 11.30 1.59
N ALA A 52 8.11 11.29 0.73
CA ALA A 52 8.32 11.38 -0.72
C ALA A 52 8.83 12.76 -1.18
N TYR A 53 8.46 13.82 -0.45
CA TYR A 53 8.90 15.19 -0.70
C TYR A 53 8.88 16.04 0.58
N ASN A 54 9.70 17.09 0.60
CA ASN A 54 9.71 18.13 1.61
C ASN A 54 10.26 19.40 0.98
N ASP A 55 9.36 20.20 0.43
CA ASP A 55 9.64 21.30 -0.47
C ASP A 55 9.02 22.60 0.07
N ASP A 56 9.62 23.74 -0.24
CA ASP A 56 9.20 25.05 0.28
C ASP A 56 7.89 25.54 -0.34
N VAL A 57 7.54 25.06 -1.54
CA VAL A 57 6.29 25.39 -2.25
C VAL A 57 5.22 24.31 -2.05
N LEU A 58 5.57 23.03 -2.24
CA LEU A 58 4.62 21.92 -2.12
C LEU A 58 4.34 21.53 -0.65
N GLY A 59 5.21 21.96 0.27
CA GLY A 59 5.19 21.54 1.66
C GLY A 59 5.80 20.16 1.85
N ARG A 60 5.44 19.51 2.96
CA ARG A 60 5.90 18.16 3.30
C ARG A 60 4.81 17.14 2.98
N ASP A 61 5.24 15.97 2.47
CA ASP A 61 4.38 14.80 2.32
C ASP A 61 3.60 14.52 3.63
N PRO A 62 2.26 14.65 3.62
CA PRO A 62 1.44 14.58 4.82
C PRO A 62 1.02 13.15 5.19
N GLN A 63 1.39 12.13 4.41
CA GLN A 63 0.85 10.78 4.60
C GLN A 63 1.37 10.11 5.88
N PRO A 64 0.50 9.55 6.73
CA PRO A 64 0.91 8.70 7.83
C PRO A 64 1.26 7.29 7.31
N ALA A 65 2.25 6.67 7.96
CA ALA A 65 2.67 5.29 7.68
C ALA A 65 1.89 4.23 8.48
N THR A 66 1.23 4.64 9.57
CA THR A 66 0.47 3.76 10.50
C THR A 66 -0.79 4.46 11.00
N MET A 67 -1.72 3.68 11.60
CA MET A 67 -2.96 4.18 12.18
C MET A 67 -2.78 5.19 13.32
N ASP A 68 -1.64 5.20 14.01
CA ASP A 68 -1.32 6.21 15.03
C ASP A 68 -1.29 7.64 14.45
N GLY A 69 -0.97 7.76 13.15
CA GLY A 69 -0.97 9.01 12.42
C GLY A 69 -2.24 9.28 11.62
N TYR A 70 -3.28 8.45 11.76
CA TYR A 70 -4.50 8.58 10.98
C TYR A 70 -5.10 9.98 11.08
N VAL A 71 -5.38 10.59 9.94
CA VAL A 71 -5.93 11.96 9.87
C VAL A 71 -7.45 11.89 9.77
N ASP A 72 -8.14 12.25 10.84
CA ASP A 72 -9.59 12.45 10.84
C ASP A 72 -9.93 13.86 10.33
N THR A 73 -10.45 13.94 9.10
CA THR A 73 -10.77 15.20 8.42
C THR A 73 -11.96 15.05 7.48
N ARG A 74 -12.53 16.19 7.07
CA ARG A 74 -13.53 16.28 5.99
C ARG A 74 -12.93 16.74 4.66
N ASP A 75 -11.71 17.26 4.69
CA ASP A 75 -10.97 17.63 3.48
C ASP A 75 -10.58 16.36 2.70
N ASP A 76 -10.21 16.51 1.43
CA ASP A 76 -9.74 15.39 0.61
C ASP A 76 -10.71 14.18 0.62
N ASN A 77 -12.01 14.47 0.53
CA ASN A 77 -13.08 13.47 0.57
C ASN A 77 -13.04 12.53 1.80
N GLY A 78 -12.55 13.03 2.94
CA GLY A 78 -12.30 12.23 4.14
C GLY A 78 -10.86 11.75 4.27
N GLY A 79 -9.90 12.46 3.66
CA GLY A 79 -8.48 12.12 3.67
C GLY A 79 -8.12 10.90 2.81
N VAL A 80 -8.74 10.74 1.63
CA VAL A 80 -8.53 9.55 0.78
C VAL A 80 -7.08 9.44 0.30
N HIS A 81 -6.45 10.54 -0.09
CA HIS A 81 -5.04 10.58 -0.44
C HIS A 81 -4.20 10.67 0.84
N LEU A 82 -4.61 11.45 1.84
CA LEU A 82 -3.87 11.59 3.10
C LEU A 82 -3.61 10.24 3.77
N ASN A 83 -4.65 9.43 3.99
CA ASN A 83 -4.56 8.18 4.73
C ASN A 83 -4.21 6.97 3.86
N SER A 84 -4.05 7.12 2.54
CA SER A 84 -3.67 6.01 1.65
C SER A 84 -2.28 5.43 1.93
N GLY A 85 -1.42 6.21 2.60
CA GLY A 85 -0.10 5.74 3.08
C GLY A 85 -0.17 4.49 3.97
N ILE A 86 -1.19 4.36 4.80
CA ILE A 86 -1.35 3.25 5.75
C ILE A 86 -1.52 1.89 5.01
N PRO A 87 -2.55 1.70 4.15
CA PRO A 87 -2.68 0.47 3.36
C PRO A 87 -1.58 0.30 2.30
N ASN A 88 -0.98 1.39 1.80
CA ASN A 88 0.20 1.33 0.93
C ASN A 88 1.40 0.69 1.63
N HIS A 89 1.66 1.10 2.87
CA HIS A 89 2.74 0.57 3.68
C HIS A 89 2.48 -0.89 4.07
N ALA A 90 1.23 -1.26 4.38
CA ALA A 90 0.86 -2.66 4.58
C ALA A 90 1.17 -3.53 3.35
N PHE A 91 0.85 -3.06 2.14
CA PHE A 91 1.18 -3.81 0.92
C PHE A 91 2.70 -3.96 0.71
N TYR A 92 3.46 -2.89 0.93
CA TYR A 92 4.92 -2.93 0.86
C TYR A 92 5.51 -3.97 1.83
N LEU A 93 5.09 -3.94 3.10
CA LEU A 93 5.56 -4.86 4.14
C LEU A 93 5.25 -6.31 3.76
N LEU A 94 4.04 -6.59 3.29
CA LEU A 94 3.65 -7.90 2.79
C LEU A 94 4.54 -8.35 1.62
N ALA A 95 4.73 -7.50 0.61
CA ALA A 95 5.48 -7.83 -0.59
C ALA A 95 6.95 -8.13 -0.25
N VAL A 96 7.59 -7.32 0.59
CA VAL A 96 8.96 -7.53 1.03
C VAL A 96 9.08 -8.77 1.91
N GLN A 97 8.11 -9.04 2.79
CA GLN A 97 8.13 -10.23 3.63
C GLN A 97 8.02 -11.53 2.80
N LEU A 98 7.22 -11.53 1.74
CA LEU A 98 7.07 -12.70 0.85
C LEU A 98 8.20 -12.84 -0.17
N GLY A 99 8.90 -11.74 -0.45
CA GLY A 99 10.03 -11.63 -1.36
C GLY A 99 9.71 -11.97 -2.82
N GLY A 100 10.76 -11.90 -3.66
CA GLY A 100 10.64 -12.20 -5.08
C GLY A 100 9.76 -11.20 -5.82
N TYR A 101 9.04 -11.62 -6.84
CA TYR A 101 8.19 -10.73 -7.64
C TYR A 101 6.86 -10.45 -6.92
N ALA A 102 6.64 -9.21 -6.50
CA ALA A 102 5.49 -8.82 -5.69
C ALA A 102 4.14 -9.19 -6.35
N TRP A 103 4.05 -9.15 -7.68
CA TRP A 103 2.82 -9.50 -8.42
C TRP A 103 2.48 -10.99 -8.42
N GLU A 104 3.40 -11.88 -8.05
CA GLU A 104 3.16 -13.33 -8.05
C GLU A 104 2.38 -13.79 -6.82
N ARG A 105 2.61 -13.16 -5.66
CA ARG A 105 1.98 -13.54 -4.39
C ARG A 105 1.17 -12.41 -3.76
N ALA A 106 1.83 -11.34 -3.30
CA ALA A 106 1.18 -10.20 -2.64
C ALA A 106 0.12 -9.55 -3.56
N GLY A 107 0.48 -9.30 -4.82
CA GLY A 107 -0.43 -8.75 -5.82
C GLY A 107 -1.63 -9.66 -6.13
N ARG A 108 -1.47 -10.98 -6.07
CA ARG A 108 -2.58 -11.93 -6.22
C ARG A 108 -3.55 -11.86 -5.05
N ILE A 109 -3.04 -11.74 -3.83
CA ILE A 109 -3.87 -11.57 -2.62
C ILE A 109 -4.69 -10.28 -2.72
N TRP A 110 -4.04 -9.16 -3.07
CA TRP A 110 -4.73 -7.88 -3.25
C TRP A 110 -5.79 -7.94 -4.34
N TYR A 111 -5.46 -8.55 -5.49
CA TYR A 111 -6.39 -8.70 -6.61
C TYR A 111 -7.60 -9.56 -6.25
N ASP A 112 -7.39 -10.69 -5.57
CA ASP A 112 -8.48 -11.56 -5.13
C ASP A 112 -9.38 -10.87 -4.10
N ALA A 113 -8.81 -10.05 -3.21
CA ALA A 113 -9.58 -9.27 -2.25
C ALA A 113 -10.50 -8.26 -2.94
N ILE A 114 -9.99 -7.45 -3.87
CA ILE A 114 -10.79 -6.42 -4.56
C ILE A 114 -11.80 -6.97 -5.56
N THR A 115 -11.55 -8.17 -6.10
CA THR A 115 -12.47 -8.83 -7.06
C THR A 115 -13.40 -9.85 -6.39
N GLY A 116 -13.17 -10.14 -5.11
CA GLY A 116 -13.99 -11.02 -4.30
C GLY A 116 -15.28 -10.37 -3.80
N SER A 117 -16.05 -11.13 -3.03
CA SER A 117 -17.36 -10.69 -2.49
C SER A 117 -17.27 -9.93 -1.16
N HIS A 118 -16.08 -9.80 -0.57
CA HIS A 118 -15.88 -9.25 0.78
C HIS A 118 -15.64 -7.73 0.80
N VAL A 119 -15.39 -7.12 -0.36
CA VAL A 119 -15.13 -5.68 -0.50
C VAL A 119 -16.35 -5.01 -1.12
N HIS A 120 -16.83 -3.97 -0.45
CA HIS A 120 -17.98 -3.15 -0.82
C HIS A 120 -17.58 -1.68 -0.88
N THR A 121 -18.50 -0.81 -1.30
CA THR A 121 -18.23 0.63 -1.48
C THR A 121 -17.91 1.37 -0.17
N ASP A 122 -18.29 0.81 0.97
CA ASP A 122 -18.12 1.34 2.32
C ASP A 122 -17.10 0.55 3.15
N THR A 123 -16.34 -0.36 2.53
CA THR A 123 -15.30 -1.13 3.23
C THR A 123 -14.19 -0.23 3.76
N ASP A 124 -13.98 -0.29 5.08
CA ASP A 124 -12.90 0.39 5.79
C ASP A 124 -11.59 -0.41 5.74
N PHE A 125 -10.55 0.06 6.44
CA PHE A 125 -9.24 -0.60 6.46
C PHE A 125 -9.30 -1.99 7.10
N ALA A 126 -10.03 -2.15 8.21
CA ALA A 126 -10.14 -3.43 8.90
C ALA A 126 -10.90 -4.46 8.05
N GLY A 127 -11.99 -4.04 7.39
CA GLY A 127 -12.74 -4.88 6.46
C GLY A 127 -11.89 -5.30 5.26
N PHE A 128 -11.08 -4.39 4.70
CA PHE A 128 -10.17 -4.74 3.62
C PHE A 128 -9.04 -5.68 4.08
N ALA A 129 -8.48 -5.45 5.27
CA ALA A 129 -7.50 -6.35 5.87
C ALA A 129 -8.06 -7.78 6.02
N ALA A 130 -9.28 -7.91 6.54
CA ALA A 130 -9.98 -9.20 6.63
C ALA A 130 -10.20 -9.85 5.25
N ALA A 131 -10.56 -9.06 4.23
CA ALA A 131 -10.70 -9.56 2.86
C ALA A 131 -9.38 -10.10 2.29
N THR A 132 -8.26 -9.42 2.53
CA THR A 132 -6.93 -9.90 2.10
C THR A 132 -6.50 -11.16 2.85
N ALA A 133 -6.79 -11.28 4.14
CA ALA A 133 -6.52 -12.50 4.91
C ALA A 133 -7.36 -13.68 4.37
N SER A 134 -8.66 -13.45 4.11
CA SER A 134 -9.54 -14.47 3.51
C SER A 134 -9.05 -14.91 2.12
N ALA A 135 -8.58 -13.98 1.29
CA ALA A 135 -8.01 -14.27 -0.01
C ALA A 135 -6.72 -15.11 0.10
N ALA A 136 -5.82 -14.76 1.03
CA ALA A 136 -4.60 -15.51 1.29
C ALA A 136 -4.89 -16.93 1.80
N GLU A 137 -5.81 -17.09 2.76
CA GLU A 137 -6.24 -18.41 3.25
C GLU A 137 -6.85 -19.26 2.13
N SER A 138 -7.71 -18.67 1.30
CA SER A 138 -8.36 -19.38 0.19
C SER A 138 -7.38 -19.84 -0.88
N ARG A 139 -6.35 -19.03 -1.16
CA ARG A 139 -5.37 -19.32 -2.23
C ARG A 139 -4.24 -20.24 -1.77
N TYR A 140 -3.72 -20.04 -0.56
CA TYR A 140 -2.50 -20.68 -0.08
C TYR A 140 -2.73 -21.63 1.12
N GLY A 141 -3.89 -21.56 1.76
CA GLY A 141 -4.28 -22.39 2.89
C GLY A 141 -4.06 -21.71 4.25
N LYS A 142 -4.72 -22.27 5.27
CA LYS A 142 -4.81 -21.70 6.63
C LYS A 142 -3.50 -21.65 7.42
N GLU A 143 -2.51 -22.48 7.05
CA GLU A 143 -1.20 -22.50 7.71
C GLU A 143 -0.08 -21.86 6.89
N SER A 144 -0.44 -21.24 5.75
CA SER A 144 0.47 -20.64 4.78
C SER A 144 1.29 -19.48 5.36
N GLU A 145 2.46 -19.23 4.78
CA GLU A 145 3.25 -18.04 5.13
C GLU A 145 2.61 -16.76 4.57
N GLU A 146 1.87 -16.84 3.47
CA GLU A 146 1.11 -15.72 2.89
C GLU A 146 0.06 -15.18 3.85
N LEU A 147 -0.75 -16.06 4.46
CA LEU A 147 -1.72 -15.64 5.45
C LEU A 147 -1.05 -14.97 6.65
N LYS A 148 0.05 -15.56 7.15
CA LYS A 148 0.81 -15.00 8.27
C LYS A 148 1.40 -13.63 7.93
N ALA A 149 1.95 -13.47 6.73
CA ALA A 149 2.54 -12.21 6.27
C ALA A 149 1.48 -11.12 6.07
N VAL A 150 0.32 -11.45 5.52
CA VAL A 150 -0.81 -10.50 5.39
C VAL A 150 -1.24 -9.99 6.76
N THR A 151 -1.45 -10.89 7.72
CA THR A 151 -1.84 -10.50 9.07
C THR A 151 -0.75 -9.64 9.72
N ALA A 152 0.52 -10.05 9.63
CA ALA A 152 1.64 -9.29 10.19
C ALA A 152 1.74 -7.87 9.63
N ALA A 153 1.62 -7.71 8.30
CA ALA A 153 1.70 -6.41 7.65
C ALA A 153 0.57 -5.46 8.08
N TRP A 154 -0.66 -5.96 8.21
CA TRP A 154 -1.78 -5.14 8.69
C TRP A 154 -1.69 -4.81 10.19
N THR A 155 -1.16 -5.72 11.00
CA THR A 155 -0.86 -5.45 12.42
C THR A 155 0.24 -4.40 12.55
N GLU A 156 1.29 -4.46 11.74
CA GLU A 156 2.41 -3.51 11.79
C GLU A 156 2.00 -2.07 11.48
N VAL A 157 1.03 -1.87 10.59
CA VAL A 157 0.45 -0.53 10.33
C VAL A 157 -0.67 -0.15 11.32
N GLY A 158 -0.97 -0.98 12.31
CA GLY A 158 -1.95 -0.72 13.37
C GLY A 158 -3.42 -0.87 12.94
N VAL A 159 -3.71 -1.61 11.86
CA VAL A 159 -5.09 -1.87 11.41
C VAL A 159 -5.69 -3.09 12.11
N LEU A 160 -4.87 -4.11 12.39
CA LEU A 160 -5.25 -5.28 13.19
C LEU A 160 -4.57 -5.23 14.56
N GLU A 161 -5.21 -5.83 15.56
CA GLU A 161 -4.64 -6.05 16.91
C GLU A 161 -3.64 -7.22 16.94
#